data_AF-A0A416ENC2-F1
#
_entry.id   AF-A0A416ENC2-F1
#
_cell.length_a   1.000
_cell.length_b   1.000
_cell.length_c   1.000
_cell.angle_alpha   90.00
_cell.angle_beta   90.00
_cell.angle_gamma   90.00
#
_symmetry.space_group_name_H-M   'P 1'
#
loop_
_entity.id
_entity.type
_entity.pdbx_description
1 polymer ?
#
loop_
_entity_poly.entity_id
_entity_poly.type
_entity_poly.pdbx_seq_one_letter_code
_entity_poly.pdbx_strand_id
1 'polypeptide(L)'
;MIPIAIYHCNIGIVSRGKGKSAVAAAAYRSGEKITNEWDGMTHDYTRKRGVVHTEILLPPHAPPSFSDRATLWNSVELYEKAGNAQLAREIDAALPIELSREEQIRLVREYCSSQFVSRGMCVDFAIHDTDSGNPHCHIMLTMRPLDERGAWAAKSQKEYDLDENGERIRLPSGRYKTHKVDLTGWNDKGNALLWRKAWADISNAYLERAGSLERIDHRSNAERGIDELPTVHMGVAACQMEKKGIATEKGELNRNIQKANRLIREIRAQIGKLKEWIGELFKARETAPEQTPQSPGLANLLMKYLSVQREKSRKYSQSWQRQHAADELKTIAAAVNYLSEHGISNLDELDASLSSVSDKAYSIREGMKTAEQRMKELQKLMEYGRNYQTYKPIQDEYRQIRWKGKQEKFAEARRAELTLWDAANRYLHAHLPEGVKTLPISAWEKEYTALKAQREAEYETLKDTRAEVAELQKIRKCVDIALRADQPAQTQSRTKRQEQER
;
A
#
# COMPACT_ATOMS: atom_id res chain seq x y z
N MET A 1 -0.97 -19.12 -16.26
CA MET A 1 -0.02 -18.46 -15.33
C MET A 1 0.91 -19.57 -14.86
N ILE A 2 2.20 -19.52 -15.18
CA ILE A 2 3.17 -20.50 -14.65
C ILE A 2 3.14 -20.32 -13.13
N PRO A 3 2.96 -21.38 -12.32
CA PRO A 3 3.00 -21.24 -10.88
C PRO A 3 4.42 -20.81 -10.46
N ILE A 4 4.46 -19.87 -9.51
CA ILE A 4 5.70 -19.16 -9.15
C ILE A 4 6.11 -19.59 -7.76
N ALA A 5 7.18 -20.37 -7.70
CA ALA A 5 7.86 -20.70 -6.47
C ALA A 5 8.47 -19.43 -5.84
N ILE A 6 8.54 -19.43 -4.50
CA ILE A 6 9.00 -18.26 -3.73
C ILE A 6 10.51 -18.08 -3.93
N TYR A 7 10.89 -16.93 -4.50
CA TYR A 7 12.29 -16.55 -4.66
C TYR A 7 12.83 -15.87 -3.39
N HIS A 8 13.94 -16.36 -2.85
CA HIS A 8 14.73 -15.69 -1.81
C HIS A 8 16.22 -15.87 -2.08
N CYS A 9 16.97 -14.76 -2.05
CA CYS A 9 18.43 -14.73 -2.19
C CYS A 9 18.95 -13.40 -1.61
N ASN A 10 19.31 -13.42 -0.33
CA ASN A 10 19.80 -12.27 0.41
C ASN A 10 21.33 -12.26 0.41
N ILE A 11 21.94 -11.09 0.17
CA ILE A 11 23.40 -10.93 0.14
C ILE A 11 23.80 -9.95 1.25
N GLY A 12 24.67 -10.38 2.13
CA GLY A 12 25.15 -9.62 3.28
C GLY A 12 26.67 -9.63 3.42
N ILE A 13 27.15 -8.96 4.47
CA ILE A 13 28.56 -8.93 4.85
C ILE A 13 28.69 -9.31 6.32
N VAL A 14 29.62 -10.23 6.59
CA VAL A 14 30.13 -10.54 7.92
C VAL A 14 31.21 -9.51 8.23
N SER A 15 30.90 -8.57 9.13
CA SER A 15 31.79 -7.46 9.48
C SER A 15 32.10 -7.44 10.96
N ARG A 16 33.40 -7.37 11.28
CA ARG A 16 33.90 -7.27 12.66
C ARG A 16 33.38 -6.02 13.37
N GLY A 17 33.25 -4.90 12.64
CA GLY A 17 32.72 -3.65 13.18
C GLY A 17 31.25 -3.71 13.60
N LYS A 18 30.53 -4.78 13.23
CA LYS A 18 29.16 -5.07 13.67
C LYS A 18 29.11 -6.20 14.71
N GLY A 19 30.26 -6.55 15.31
CA GLY A 19 30.37 -7.64 16.29
C GLY A 19 30.22 -9.04 15.69
N LYS A 20 30.41 -9.20 14.37
CA LYS A 20 30.35 -10.52 13.72
C LYS A 20 31.76 -11.11 13.53
N SER A 21 31.86 -12.44 13.58
CA SER A 21 33.07 -13.22 13.26
C SER A 21 32.78 -14.16 12.08
N ALA A 22 33.77 -14.36 11.21
CA ALA A 22 33.74 -15.35 10.14
C ALA A 22 33.79 -16.78 10.69
N VAL A 23 34.61 -17.03 11.72
CA VAL A 23 34.69 -18.33 12.39
C VAL A 23 33.36 -18.68 13.06
N ALA A 24 32.77 -17.75 13.82
CA ALA A 24 31.45 -17.95 14.42
C ALA A 24 30.37 -18.22 13.37
N ALA A 25 30.39 -17.44 12.29
CA ALA A 25 29.49 -17.57 11.15
C ALA A 25 29.59 -18.93 10.45
N ALA A 26 30.81 -19.42 10.26
CA ALA A 26 31.09 -20.70 9.62
C ALA A 26 30.66 -21.87 10.53
N ALA A 27 31.09 -21.87 11.79
CA ALA A 27 30.72 -22.88 12.78
C ALA A 27 29.20 -23.00 12.96
N TYR A 28 28.48 -21.87 13.02
CA TYR A 28 27.01 -21.87 13.13
C TYR A 28 26.33 -22.52 11.92
N ARG A 29 26.88 -22.33 10.72
CA ARG A 29 26.29 -22.85 9.48
C ARG A 29 26.62 -24.31 9.26
N SER A 30 27.83 -24.75 9.60
CA SER A 30 28.21 -26.16 9.47
C SER A 30 27.73 -27.02 10.65
N GLY A 31 27.34 -26.41 11.77
CA GLY A 31 27.04 -27.16 13.00
C GLY A 31 28.30 -27.74 13.64
N GLU A 32 29.43 -27.04 13.50
CA GLU A 32 30.73 -27.49 14.00
C GLU A 32 31.14 -26.74 15.27
N LYS A 33 32.22 -27.22 15.89
CA LYS A 33 32.93 -26.55 16.97
C LYS A 33 34.24 -26.00 16.44
N ILE A 34 34.37 -24.67 16.39
CA ILE A 34 35.57 -24.02 15.87
C ILE A 34 36.03 -22.94 16.86
N THR A 35 37.33 -22.92 17.16
CA THR A 35 37.96 -21.86 17.94
C THR A 35 38.45 -20.76 17.02
N ASN A 36 38.07 -19.52 17.31
CA ASN A 36 38.58 -18.33 16.64
C ASN A 36 39.94 -17.97 17.26
N GLU A 37 40.99 -18.09 16.47
CA GLU A 37 42.37 -17.84 16.88
C GLU A 37 42.67 -16.34 17.07
N TRP A 38 41.83 -15.45 16.53
CA TRP A 38 42.01 -14.01 16.66
C TRP A 38 41.60 -13.47 18.05
N ASP A 39 40.50 -13.98 18.63
CA ASP A 39 40.00 -13.56 19.95
C ASP A 39 40.05 -14.67 21.02
N GLY A 40 40.40 -15.91 20.64
CA GLY A 40 40.44 -17.08 21.51
C GLY A 40 39.05 -17.69 21.81
N MET A 41 37.96 -17.16 21.26
CA MET A 41 36.61 -17.65 21.56
C MET A 41 36.31 -18.95 20.81
N THR A 42 35.73 -19.92 21.53
CA THR A 42 35.26 -21.17 20.92
C THR A 42 33.77 -21.12 20.65
N HIS A 43 33.38 -21.34 19.40
CA HIS A 43 32.00 -21.38 18.95
C HIS A 43 31.58 -22.82 18.74
N ASP A 44 30.72 -23.34 19.63
CA ASP A 44 30.25 -24.74 19.61
C ASP A 44 28.79 -24.81 19.18
N TYR A 45 28.56 -25.24 17.93
CA TYR A 45 27.22 -25.44 17.36
C TYR A 45 26.94 -26.91 17.02
N THR A 46 27.66 -27.84 17.64
CA THR A 46 27.50 -29.30 17.43
C THR A 46 26.09 -29.82 17.76
N ARG A 47 25.32 -29.06 18.56
CA ARG A 47 23.93 -29.38 18.90
C ARG A 47 22.90 -28.86 17.87
N LYS A 48 23.34 -28.14 16.85
CA LYS A 48 22.46 -27.60 15.82
C LYS A 48 21.88 -28.74 14.99
N ARG A 49 20.57 -28.70 14.77
CA ARG A 49 19.84 -29.66 13.92
C ARG A 49 19.52 -29.04 12.56
N GLY A 50 19.26 -29.91 11.59
CA GLY A 50 18.83 -29.53 10.26
C GLY A 50 19.95 -29.05 9.34
N VAL A 51 21.23 -29.32 9.67
CA VAL A 51 22.32 -29.20 8.70
C VAL A 51 22.35 -30.50 7.90
N VAL A 52 22.13 -30.41 6.58
CA VAL A 52 21.96 -31.59 5.70
C VAL A 52 23.13 -31.81 4.75
N HIS A 53 23.87 -30.75 4.42
CA HIS A 53 25.09 -30.83 3.61
C HIS A 53 26.01 -29.67 3.94
N THR A 54 27.32 -29.89 3.90
CA THR A 54 28.32 -28.82 4.00
C THR A 54 29.47 -29.12 3.05
N GLU A 55 30.04 -28.09 2.44
CA GLU A 55 31.12 -28.27 1.47
C GLU A 55 31.90 -26.97 1.28
N ILE A 56 33.21 -27.10 1.07
CA ILE A 56 34.09 -26.00 0.69
C ILE A 56 34.58 -26.22 -0.75
N LEU A 57 34.41 -25.20 -1.59
CA LEU A 57 34.91 -25.18 -2.96
C LEU A 57 36.06 -24.18 -3.06
N LEU A 58 37.17 -24.64 -3.64
CA LEU A 58 38.42 -23.91 -3.71
C LEU A 58 38.75 -23.53 -5.17
N PRO A 59 39.21 -22.30 -5.44
CA PRO A 59 39.77 -21.94 -6.75
C PRO A 59 41.15 -22.60 -6.95
N PRO A 60 41.68 -22.68 -8.18
CA PRO A 60 42.90 -23.43 -8.50
C PRO A 60 44.15 -23.10 -7.66
N HIS A 61 44.31 -21.85 -7.22
CA HIS A 61 45.48 -21.40 -6.44
C HIS A 61 45.25 -21.41 -4.93
N ALA A 62 44.09 -21.86 -4.45
CA ALA A 62 43.86 -21.90 -3.02
C ALA A 62 44.66 -23.03 -2.35
N PRO A 63 45.25 -22.78 -1.16
CA PRO A 63 45.89 -23.82 -0.38
C PRO A 63 44.93 -25.01 -0.17
N PRO A 64 45.37 -26.26 -0.40
CA PRO A 64 44.52 -27.43 -0.16
C PRO A 64 44.01 -27.51 1.30
N SER A 65 44.79 -26.99 2.26
CA SER A 65 44.38 -26.90 3.66
C SER A 65 43.14 -26.03 3.89
N PHE A 66 42.78 -25.14 2.96
CA PHE A 66 41.55 -24.36 3.04
C PHE A 66 40.28 -25.20 2.80
N SER A 67 40.40 -26.49 2.45
CA SER A 67 39.27 -27.42 2.48
C SER A 67 38.80 -27.71 3.91
N ASP A 68 39.63 -27.40 4.92
CA ASP A 68 39.24 -27.39 6.32
C ASP A 68 38.68 -26.01 6.71
N ARG A 69 37.48 -26.02 7.27
CA ARG A 69 36.71 -24.81 7.58
C ARG A 69 37.37 -23.97 8.67
N ALA A 70 37.92 -24.62 9.69
CA ALA A 70 38.62 -23.93 10.76
C ALA A 70 39.86 -23.21 10.21
N THR A 71 40.64 -23.90 9.38
CA THR A 71 41.84 -23.36 8.73
C THR A 71 41.50 -22.17 7.83
N LEU A 72 40.52 -22.31 6.93
CA LEU A 72 40.12 -21.24 6.02
C LEU A 72 39.69 -19.97 6.79
N TRP A 73 38.73 -20.08 7.69
CA TRP A 73 38.16 -18.89 8.32
C TRP A 73 39.04 -18.27 9.41
N ASN A 74 39.87 -19.06 10.10
CA ASN A 74 40.92 -18.48 10.97
C ASN A 74 41.97 -17.73 10.15
N SER A 75 42.37 -18.23 8.97
CA SER A 75 43.30 -17.51 8.11
C SER A 75 42.75 -16.13 7.69
N VAL A 76 41.44 -16.03 7.45
CA VAL A 76 40.76 -14.76 7.15
C VAL A 76 40.74 -13.83 8.36
N GLU A 77 40.35 -14.34 9.54
CA GLU A 77 40.29 -13.55 10.79
C GLU A 77 41.66 -12.96 11.15
N LEU A 78 42.72 -13.78 11.08
CA LEU A 78 44.09 -13.38 11.40
C LEU A 78 44.68 -12.40 10.38
N TYR A 79 44.35 -12.56 9.10
CA TYR A 79 44.87 -11.68 8.05
C TYR A 79 44.25 -10.28 8.11
N GLU A 80 42.95 -10.18 8.42
CA GLU A 80 42.26 -8.90 8.52
C GLU A 80 42.55 -8.22 9.85
N LYS A 81 43.39 -7.17 9.85
CA LYS A 81 43.85 -6.49 11.08
C LYS A 81 42.91 -5.41 11.63
N ALA A 82 42.01 -4.88 10.82
CA ALA A 82 41.18 -3.73 11.20
C ALA A 82 40.00 -4.14 12.08
N GLY A 83 39.69 -3.36 13.13
CA GLY A 83 38.53 -3.60 14.00
C GLY A 83 37.18 -3.56 13.28
N ASN A 84 37.11 -2.88 12.13
CA ASN A 84 35.94 -2.79 11.27
C ASN A 84 36.04 -3.63 9.97
N ALA A 85 36.94 -4.62 9.93
CA ALA A 85 37.16 -5.43 8.74
C ALA A 85 35.87 -6.13 8.24
N GLN A 86 35.79 -6.27 6.92
CA GLN A 86 34.80 -7.12 6.24
C GLN A 86 35.46 -8.47 5.98
N LEU A 87 34.98 -9.49 6.70
CA LEU A 87 35.62 -10.80 6.82
C LEU A 87 35.14 -11.74 5.72
N ALA A 88 33.82 -11.80 5.51
CA ALA A 88 33.20 -12.64 4.50
C ALA A 88 32.00 -11.93 3.88
N ARG A 89 31.66 -12.31 2.65
CA ARG A 89 30.32 -12.06 2.09
C ARG A 89 29.46 -13.28 2.34
N GLU A 90 28.23 -13.06 2.78
CA GLU A 90 27.26 -14.12 3.05
C GLU A 90 26.12 -14.04 2.05
N ILE A 91 25.68 -15.18 1.54
CA ILE A 91 24.49 -15.33 0.71
C ILE A 91 23.58 -16.36 1.38
N ASP A 92 22.33 -16.01 1.56
CA ASP A 92 21.28 -16.89 2.08
C ASP A 92 20.19 -17.02 1.02
N ALA A 93 19.96 -18.22 0.51
CA ALA A 93 19.05 -18.45 -0.60
C ALA A 93 18.13 -19.65 -0.36
N ALA A 94 16.85 -19.51 -0.72
CA ALA A 94 15.89 -20.60 -0.61
C ALA A 94 16.08 -21.60 -1.76
N LEU A 95 15.95 -22.88 -1.45
CA LEU A 95 16.02 -23.98 -2.40
C LEU A 95 14.61 -24.43 -2.79
N PRO A 96 14.36 -24.77 -4.06
CA PRO A 96 13.07 -25.33 -4.46
C PRO A 96 12.83 -26.69 -3.79
N ILE A 97 11.64 -26.86 -3.20
CA ILE A 97 11.23 -28.09 -2.51
C ILE A 97 10.89 -29.22 -3.48
N GLU A 98 10.64 -28.87 -4.74
CA GLU A 98 10.34 -29.77 -5.84
C GLU A 98 11.57 -30.57 -6.28
N LEU A 99 12.77 -30.11 -5.92
CA LEU A 99 14.04 -30.78 -6.23
C LEU A 99 14.40 -31.78 -5.14
N SER A 100 14.92 -32.94 -5.55
CA SER A 100 15.53 -33.89 -4.63
C SER A 100 16.74 -33.28 -3.92
N ARG A 101 17.14 -33.86 -2.78
CA ARG A 101 18.31 -33.39 -2.02
C ARG A 101 19.59 -33.37 -2.87
N GLU A 102 19.80 -34.40 -3.69
CA GLU A 102 20.96 -34.49 -4.58
C GLU A 102 20.96 -33.40 -5.65
N GLU A 103 19.79 -33.06 -6.20
CA GLU A 103 19.64 -31.94 -7.14
C GLU A 103 19.87 -30.60 -6.46
N GLN A 104 19.37 -30.40 -5.24
CA GLN A 104 19.64 -29.19 -4.45
C GLN A 104 21.15 -29.01 -4.20
N ILE A 105 21.86 -30.08 -3.84
CA ILE A 105 23.32 -30.02 -3.64
C ILE A 105 24.03 -29.67 -4.96
N ARG A 106 23.65 -30.31 -6.07
CA ARG A 106 24.23 -30.04 -7.40
C ARG A 106 23.98 -28.60 -7.86
N LEU A 107 22.76 -28.09 -7.67
CA LEU A 107 22.38 -26.71 -7.94
C LEU A 107 23.29 -25.73 -7.18
N VAL A 108 23.42 -25.88 -5.87
CA VAL A 108 24.27 -24.98 -5.05
C VAL A 108 25.72 -25.09 -5.48
N ARG A 109 26.24 -26.29 -5.73
CA ARG A 109 27.61 -26.50 -6.18
C ARG A 109 27.87 -25.83 -7.53
N GLU A 110 26.97 -25.97 -8.49
CA GLU A 110 27.07 -25.34 -9.81
C GLU A 110 27.01 -23.81 -9.73
N TYR A 111 26.07 -23.27 -8.94
CA TYR A 111 25.98 -21.83 -8.67
C TYR A 111 27.26 -21.30 -8.06
N CYS A 112 27.77 -21.95 -7.00
CA CYS A 112 28.98 -21.54 -6.32
C CYS A 112 30.21 -21.62 -7.23
N SER A 113 30.34 -22.70 -8.01
CA SER A 113 31.46 -22.91 -8.92
C SER A 113 31.47 -21.88 -10.05
N SER A 114 30.33 -21.69 -10.70
CA SER A 114 30.20 -20.80 -11.87
C SER A 114 30.27 -19.31 -11.51
N GLN A 115 29.74 -18.90 -10.35
CA GLN A 115 29.64 -17.48 -9.99
C GLN A 115 30.81 -16.97 -9.15
N PHE A 116 31.43 -17.82 -8.33
CA PHE A 116 32.41 -17.37 -7.33
C PHE A 116 33.76 -18.04 -7.46
N VAL A 117 33.82 -19.38 -7.51
CA VAL A 117 35.08 -20.11 -7.63
C VAL A 117 35.80 -19.75 -8.92
N SER A 118 35.05 -19.64 -10.03
CA SER A 118 35.53 -19.17 -11.34
C SER A 118 36.17 -17.78 -11.31
N ARG A 119 35.85 -16.96 -10.28
CA ARG A 119 36.37 -15.61 -10.07
C ARG A 119 37.45 -15.54 -9.00
N GLY A 120 37.91 -16.69 -8.49
CA GLY A 120 39.00 -16.79 -7.51
C GLY A 120 38.58 -16.67 -6.04
N MET A 121 37.28 -16.77 -5.72
CA MET A 121 36.80 -16.80 -4.33
C MET A 121 36.81 -18.23 -3.79
N CYS A 122 37.26 -18.44 -2.55
CA CYS A 122 36.91 -19.66 -1.81
C CYS A 122 35.46 -19.55 -1.34
N VAL A 123 34.74 -20.67 -1.43
CA VAL A 123 33.32 -20.76 -1.08
C VAL A 123 33.14 -21.81 -0.01
N ASP A 124 32.48 -21.47 1.09
CA ASP A 124 32.02 -22.42 2.11
C ASP A 124 30.51 -22.37 2.15
N PHE A 125 29.83 -23.46 1.84
CA PHE A 125 28.38 -23.50 1.87
C PHE A 125 27.83 -24.63 2.74
N ALA A 126 26.67 -24.37 3.32
CA ALA A 126 25.89 -25.33 4.08
C ALA A 126 24.43 -25.28 3.62
N ILE A 127 23.81 -26.44 3.45
CA ILE A 127 22.38 -26.55 3.19
C ILE A 127 21.70 -26.91 4.51
N HIS A 128 20.65 -26.16 4.85
CA HIS A 128 19.82 -26.38 6.02
C HIS A 128 18.41 -26.79 5.61
N ASP A 129 17.87 -27.77 6.31
CA ASP A 129 16.48 -28.19 6.23
C ASP A 129 16.02 -28.82 7.55
N THR A 130 14.91 -28.33 8.08
CA THR A 130 14.29 -28.85 9.31
C THR A 130 12.97 -29.56 9.02
N ASP A 131 12.77 -30.01 7.78
CA ASP A 131 11.54 -30.65 7.27
C ASP A 131 10.29 -29.78 7.44
N SER A 132 10.49 -28.45 7.51
CA SER A 132 9.42 -27.47 7.66
C SER A 132 8.98 -26.86 6.33
N GLY A 133 9.42 -27.44 5.20
CA GLY A 133 9.14 -26.94 3.85
C GLY A 133 9.91 -25.68 3.46
N ASN A 134 11.07 -25.40 4.09
CA ASN A 134 11.92 -24.25 3.74
C ASN A 134 13.41 -24.62 3.72
N PRO A 135 13.82 -25.53 2.81
CA PRO A 135 15.23 -25.80 2.59
C PRO A 135 15.90 -24.53 2.07
N HIS A 136 17.07 -24.21 2.61
CA HIS A 136 17.83 -23.03 2.22
C HIS A 136 19.32 -23.29 2.34
N CYS A 137 20.13 -22.58 1.55
CA CYS A 137 21.58 -22.66 1.62
C CYS A 137 22.16 -21.36 2.15
N HIS A 138 23.15 -21.51 3.04
CA HIS A 138 24.05 -20.45 3.43
C HIS A 138 25.36 -20.61 2.67
N ILE A 139 25.84 -19.55 2.04
CA ILE A 139 27.09 -19.52 1.28
C ILE A 139 27.95 -18.38 1.84
N MET A 140 29.18 -18.69 2.23
CA MET A 140 30.17 -17.73 2.67
C MET A 140 31.30 -17.64 1.64
N LEU A 141 31.66 -16.41 1.27
CA LEU A 141 32.64 -16.10 0.25
C LEU A 141 33.79 -15.30 0.86
N THR A 142 35.01 -15.68 0.52
CA THR A 142 36.19 -14.90 0.88
C THR A 142 36.16 -13.53 0.20
N MET A 143 36.53 -12.48 0.94
CA MET A 143 36.50 -11.10 0.44
C MET A 143 37.83 -10.62 -0.14
N ARG A 144 38.85 -11.50 -0.14
CA ARG A 144 40.22 -11.21 -0.56
C ARG A 144 40.66 -12.24 -1.61
N PRO A 145 41.34 -11.82 -2.69
CA PRO A 145 41.91 -12.75 -3.66
C PRO A 145 43.13 -13.47 -3.08
N LEU A 146 43.43 -14.63 -3.65
CA LEU A 146 44.69 -15.34 -3.45
C LEU A 146 45.60 -15.07 -4.66
N ASP A 147 46.90 -14.92 -4.42
CA ASP A 147 47.89 -14.89 -5.48
C ASP A 147 48.19 -16.31 -6.00
N GLU A 148 49.04 -16.41 -7.02
CA GLU A 148 49.44 -17.68 -7.64
C GLU A 148 50.12 -18.66 -6.67
N ARG A 149 50.59 -18.17 -5.51
CA ARG A 149 51.24 -18.97 -4.46
C ARG A 149 50.26 -19.36 -3.34
N GLY A 150 48.98 -18.98 -3.46
CA GLY A 150 47.96 -19.24 -2.45
C GLY A 150 48.06 -18.34 -1.22
N ALA A 151 48.73 -17.20 -1.32
CA ALA A 151 48.77 -16.20 -0.25
C ALA A 151 47.72 -15.11 -0.47
N TRP A 152 47.19 -14.56 0.62
CA TRP A 152 46.21 -13.48 0.60
C TRP A 152 46.76 -12.20 -0.06
N ALA A 153 46.19 -11.79 -1.19
CA ALA A 153 46.60 -10.64 -2.01
C ALA A 153 45.71 -9.41 -1.76
N ALA A 154 46.16 -8.20 -2.13
CA ALA A 154 45.45 -6.94 -1.84
C ALA A 154 44.02 -6.89 -2.41
N LYS A 155 43.04 -6.44 -1.60
CA LYS A 155 41.66 -6.18 -2.06
C LYS A 155 41.57 -4.96 -2.98
N SER A 156 42.48 -4.02 -2.79
CA SER A 156 42.46 -2.72 -3.42
C SER A 156 43.82 -2.07 -3.35
N GLN A 157 44.10 -1.19 -4.30
CA GLN A 157 45.27 -0.32 -4.26
C GLN A 157 44.87 1.15 -4.21
N LYS A 158 45.83 2.00 -3.85
CA LYS A 158 45.67 3.44 -3.82
C LYS A 158 46.33 4.01 -5.07
N GLU A 159 45.55 4.73 -5.87
CA GLU A 159 46.04 5.41 -7.06
C GLU A 159 45.99 6.93 -6.87
N TYR A 160 46.93 7.62 -7.51
CA TYR A 160 47.02 9.08 -7.47
C TYR A 160 46.14 9.68 -8.57
N ASP A 161 45.35 10.69 -8.21
CA ASP A 161 44.59 11.43 -9.22
C ASP A 161 45.54 12.36 -9.98
N LEU A 162 45.47 12.31 -11.31
CA LEU A 162 46.28 13.14 -12.20
C LEU A 162 45.43 14.30 -12.74
N ASP A 163 46.07 15.45 -12.96
CA ASP A 163 45.46 16.60 -13.65
C ASP A 163 45.52 16.45 -15.18
N GLU A 164 45.07 17.48 -15.90
CA GLU A 164 45.05 17.52 -17.38
C GLU A 164 46.44 17.38 -18.01
N ASN A 165 47.52 17.63 -17.25
CA ASN A 165 48.90 17.52 -17.70
C ASN A 165 49.55 16.19 -17.29
N GLY A 166 48.81 15.31 -16.59
CA GLY A 166 49.34 14.06 -16.07
C GLY A 166 50.13 14.21 -14.76
N GLU A 167 50.08 15.37 -14.10
CA GLU A 167 50.74 15.60 -12.81
C GLU A 167 49.82 15.24 -11.64
N ARG A 168 50.40 14.80 -10.52
CA ARG A 168 49.63 14.40 -9.33
C ARG A 168 48.96 15.62 -8.70
N ILE A 169 47.64 15.56 -8.53
CA ILE A 169 46.86 16.63 -7.92
C ILE A 169 47.26 16.80 -6.44
N ARG A 170 47.72 17.99 -6.07
CA ARG A 170 48.06 18.33 -4.67
C ARG A 170 46.91 19.08 -4.01
N LEU A 171 46.49 18.60 -2.84
CA LEU A 171 45.43 19.22 -2.04
C LEU A 171 45.98 20.40 -1.22
N PRO A 172 45.13 21.35 -0.77
CA PRO A 172 45.56 22.45 0.11
C PRO A 172 46.25 21.99 1.41
N SER A 173 45.97 20.76 1.86
CA SER A 173 46.64 20.13 3.01
C SER A 173 48.08 19.68 2.74
N GLY A 174 48.59 19.87 1.53
CA GLY A 174 49.91 19.42 1.08
C GLY A 174 50.00 17.95 0.67
N ARG A 175 48.94 17.15 0.92
CA ARG A 175 48.83 15.74 0.51
C ARG A 175 48.40 15.61 -0.94
N TYR A 176 48.80 14.54 -1.62
CA TYR A 176 48.28 14.23 -2.96
C TYR A 176 46.87 13.63 -2.87
N LYS A 177 46.01 14.04 -3.81
CA LYS A 177 44.68 13.47 -4.00
C LYS A 177 44.81 12.06 -4.57
N THR A 178 44.07 11.13 -3.98
CA THR A 178 44.12 9.71 -4.33
C THR A 178 42.75 9.10 -4.19
N HIS A 179 42.47 8.08 -4.98
CA HIS A 179 41.29 7.24 -4.82
C HIS A 179 41.69 5.77 -4.64
N LYS A 180 40.73 4.99 -4.15
CA LYS A 180 40.87 3.54 -3.95
C LYS A 180 40.39 2.84 -5.21
N VAL A 181 41.23 1.99 -5.79
CA VAL A 181 40.88 1.12 -6.91
C VAL A 181 40.67 -0.29 -6.38
N ASP A 182 39.51 -0.87 -6.65
CA ASP A 182 39.20 -2.27 -6.33
C ASP A 182 39.91 -3.18 -7.34
N LEU A 183 40.64 -4.18 -6.84
CA LEU A 183 41.51 -5.02 -7.69
C LEU A 183 40.80 -6.26 -8.24
N THR A 184 39.58 -6.55 -7.80
CA THR A 184 38.90 -7.82 -8.15
C THR A 184 37.55 -7.62 -8.84
N GLY A 185 36.96 -6.43 -8.71
CA GLY A 185 35.60 -6.16 -9.13
C GLY A 185 34.54 -6.86 -8.29
N TRP A 186 34.90 -7.64 -7.25
CA TRP A 186 33.95 -8.43 -6.46
C TRP A 186 32.95 -7.56 -5.70
N ASN A 187 33.33 -6.33 -5.38
CA ASN A 187 32.51 -5.37 -4.64
C ASN A 187 31.72 -4.40 -5.51
N ASP A 188 31.71 -4.60 -6.84
CA ASP A 188 30.85 -3.83 -7.72
C ASP A 188 29.37 -3.98 -7.28
N LYS A 189 28.67 -2.84 -7.20
CA LYS A 189 27.25 -2.79 -6.82
C LYS A 189 26.38 -3.57 -7.80
N GLY A 190 26.76 -3.67 -9.07
CA GLY A 190 26.04 -4.42 -10.10
C GLY A 190 26.05 -5.94 -9.89
N ASN A 191 27.06 -6.47 -9.20
CA ASN A 191 27.20 -7.92 -9.00
C ASN A 191 26.02 -8.54 -8.24
N ALA A 192 25.41 -7.80 -7.31
CA ALA A 192 24.28 -8.32 -6.54
C ALA A 192 23.10 -8.71 -7.45
N LEU A 193 22.83 -7.92 -8.50
CA LEU A 193 21.78 -8.23 -9.48
C LEU A 193 22.18 -9.43 -10.34
N LEU A 194 23.44 -9.49 -10.78
CA LEU A 194 23.95 -10.60 -11.59
C LEU A 194 23.88 -11.93 -10.83
N TRP A 195 24.31 -11.97 -9.57
CA TRP A 195 24.26 -13.18 -8.74
C TRP A 195 22.84 -13.62 -8.45
N ARG A 196 21.93 -12.68 -8.16
CA ARG A 196 20.50 -12.98 -7.98
C ARG A 196 19.87 -13.53 -9.25
N LYS A 197 20.17 -12.95 -10.41
CA LYS A 197 19.73 -13.46 -11.70
C LYS A 197 20.27 -14.86 -11.96
N ALA A 198 21.56 -15.09 -11.74
CA ALA A 198 22.19 -16.41 -11.92
C ALA A 198 21.56 -17.48 -11.00
N TRP A 199 21.22 -17.13 -9.76
CA TRP A 199 20.51 -18.03 -8.86
C TRP A 199 19.15 -18.45 -9.43
N ALA A 200 18.38 -17.49 -9.93
CA ALA A 200 17.09 -17.77 -10.57
C ALA A 200 17.25 -18.63 -11.82
N ASP A 201 18.17 -18.28 -12.72
CA ASP A 201 18.37 -18.98 -13.98
C ASP A 201 18.81 -20.44 -13.76
N ILE A 202 19.79 -20.67 -12.88
CA ILE A 202 20.28 -22.02 -12.57
C ILE A 202 19.17 -22.82 -11.86
N SER A 203 18.50 -22.26 -10.86
CA SER A 203 17.41 -22.97 -10.17
C SER A 203 16.28 -23.36 -11.12
N ASN A 204 15.90 -22.47 -12.05
CA ASN A 204 14.89 -22.75 -13.06
C ASN A 204 15.33 -23.84 -14.04
N ALA A 205 16.61 -23.89 -14.41
CA ALA A 205 17.14 -24.96 -15.26
C ALA A 205 17.08 -26.33 -14.55
N TYR A 206 17.34 -26.39 -13.24
CA TYR A 206 17.16 -27.62 -12.45
C TYR A 206 15.69 -28.00 -12.33
N LEU A 207 14.80 -27.05 -12.04
CA LEU A 207 13.35 -27.28 -11.99
C LEU A 207 12.81 -27.83 -13.32
N GLU A 208 13.27 -27.28 -14.44
CA GLU A 208 12.92 -27.76 -15.77
C GLU A 208 13.40 -29.19 -16.02
N ARG A 209 14.66 -29.51 -15.69
CA ARG A 209 15.20 -30.88 -15.82
C ARG A 209 14.49 -31.89 -14.94
N ALA A 210 14.03 -31.47 -13.76
CA ALA A 210 13.24 -32.28 -12.85
C ALA A 210 11.76 -32.41 -13.27
N GLY A 211 11.35 -31.80 -14.39
CA GLY A 211 9.97 -31.83 -14.88
C GLY A 211 8.98 -30.98 -14.07
N SER A 212 9.48 -30.10 -13.20
CA SER A 212 8.63 -29.18 -12.45
C SER A 212 8.13 -28.05 -13.34
N LEU A 213 6.85 -27.67 -13.16
CA LEU A 213 6.26 -26.50 -13.83
C LEU A 213 6.54 -25.19 -13.07
N GLU A 214 6.97 -25.27 -11.82
CA GLU A 214 7.26 -24.10 -10.98
C GLU A 214 8.49 -23.34 -11.51
N ARG A 215 8.46 -22.01 -11.43
CA ARG A 215 9.62 -21.17 -11.75
C ARG A 215 9.81 -20.08 -10.70
N ILE A 216 11.05 -19.70 -10.45
CA ILE A 216 11.41 -18.56 -9.58
C ILE A 216 11.87 -17.37 -10.42
N ASP A 217 11.63 -16.16 -9.91
CA ASP A 217 12.04 -14.92 -10.58
C ASP A 217 12.67 -13.97 -9.57
N HIS A 218 13.90 -13.52 -9.86
CA HIS A 218 14.69 -12.64 -9.01
C HIS A 218 14.19 -11.19 -8.98
N ARG A 219 13.39 -10.81 -9.99
CA ARG A 219 12.82 -9.49 -10.16
C ARG A 219 11.72 -9.23 -9.14
N SER A 220 11.54 -7.96 -8.80
CA SER A 220 10.44 -7.51 -7.96
C SER A 220 9.07 -7.74 -8.62
N ASN A 221 8.00 -7.75 -7.82
CA ASN A 221 6.62 -7.80 -8.33
C ASN A 221 6.38 -6.71 -9.41
N ALA A 222 6.87 -5.49 -9.18
CA ALA A 222 6.73 -4.38 -10.11
C ALA A 222 7.40 -4.65 -11.47
N GLU A 223 8.65 -5.14 -11.47
CA GLU A 223 9.37 -5.49 -12.70
C GLU A 223 8.77 -6.68 -13.45
N ARG A 224 8.03 -7.55 -12.75
CA ARG A 224 7.26 -8.66 -13.33
C ARG A 224 5.89 -8.24 -13.84
N GLY A 225 5.45 -7.00 -13.60
CA GLY A 225 4.09 -6.54 -13.93
C GLY A 225 3.00 -7.15 -13.03
N ILE A 226 3.39 -7.58 -11.83
CA ILE A 226 2.48 -8.14 -10.83
C ILE A 226 2.08 -7.01 -9.89
N ASP A 227 0.81 -6.62 -9.94
CA ASP A 227 0.26 -5.55 -9.11
C ASP A 227 -0.10 -6.07 -7.71
N GLU A 228 0.74 -6.88 -7.09
CA GLU A 228 0.54 -7.39 -5.73
C GLU A 228 1.47 -6.68 -4.75
N LEU A 229 0.92 -6.31 -3.59
CA LEU A 229 1.65 -5.70 -2.50
C LEU A 229 2.60 -6.73 -1.88
N PRO A 230 3.90 -6.43 -1.74
CA PRO A 230 4.85 -7.33 -1.10
C PRO A 230 4.60 -7.38 0.41
N THR A 231 4.74 -8.56 1.01
CA THR A 231 4.72 -8.74 2.46
C THR A 231 6.00 -8.22 3.10
N VAL A 232 5.92 -7.89 4.39
CA VAL A 232 7.06 -7.42 5.20
C VAL A 232 7.70 -8.60 5.94
N HIS A 233 9.03 -8.63 5.98
CA HIS A 233 9.76 -9.64 6.74
C HIS A 233 9.49 -9.52 8.26
N MET A 234 8.91 -10.57 8.83
CA MET A 234 8.50 -10.64 10.24
C MET A 234 9.69 -10.58 11.20
N GLY A 235 10.75 -11.32 10.89
CA GLY A 235 11.85 -11.59 11.81
C GLY A 235 11.51 -12.67 12.86
N VAL A 236 12.55 -13.27 13.44
CA VAL A 236 12.43 -14.46 14.32
C VAL A 236 11.54 -14.19 15.54
N ALA A 237 11.72 -13.06 16.21
CA ALA A 237 10.95 -12.71 17.41
C ALA A 237 9.45 -12.59 17.12
N ALA A 238 9.07 -11.90 16.04
CA ALA A 238 7.67 -11.74 15.68
C ALA A 238 7.04 -13.08 15.26
N CYS A 239 7.76 -13.91 14.49
CA CYS A 239 7.30 -15.26 14.17
C CYS A 239 7.09 -16.14 15.42
N GLN A 240 7.96 -16.04 16.42
CA GLN A 240 7.82 -16.79 17.67
C GLN A 240 6.62 -16.31 18.51
N MET A 241 6.35 -15.00 18.54
CA MET A 241 5.16 -14.45 19.21
C MET A 241 3.88 -14.93 18.54
N GLU A 242 3.79 -14.84 17.21
CA GLU A 242 2.62 -15.31 16.45
C GLU A 242 2.39 -16.81 16.63
N LYS A 243 3.46 -17.62 16.67
CA LYS A 243 3.36 -19.07 16.97
C LYS A 243 2.77 -19.37 18.36
N LYS A 244 2.94 -18.45 19.31
CA LYS A 244 2.34 -18.54 20.66
C LYS A 244 0.93 -17.94 20.72
N GLY A 245 0.35 -17.56 19.58
CA GLY A 245 -0.97 -16.91 19.50
C GLY A 245 -0.97 -15.43 19.86
N ILE A 246 0.19 -14.80 20.01
CA ILE A 246 0.29 -13.36 20.30
C ILE A 246 0.39 -12.62 18.96
N ALA A 247 -0.66 -11.87 18.63
CA ALA A 247 -0.68 -11.05 17.43
C ALA A 247 0.36 -9.92 17.50
N THR A 248 1.05 -9.70 16.39
CA THR A 248 2.07 -8.68 16.22
C THR A 248 1.67 -7.70 15.14
N GLU A 249 2.14 -6.46 15.23
CA GLU A 249 1.87 -5.42 14.24
C GLU A 249 2.29 -5.85 12.82
N LYS A 250 3.48 -6.44 12.68
CA LYS A 250 3.96 -6.97 11.39
C LYS A 250 3.10 -8.12 10.87
N GLY A 251 2.61 -8.99 11.75
CA GLY A 251 1.75 -10.11 11.38
C GLY A 251 0.39 -9.63 10.88
N GLU A 252 -0.18 -8.63 11.55
CA GLU A 252 -1.43 -8.00 11.13
C GLU A 252 -1.29 -7.28 9.79
N LEU A 253 -0.19 -6.54 9.60
CA LEU A 253 0.14 -5.91 8.33
C LEU A 253 0.20 -6.94 7.19
N ASN A 254 0.89 -8.07 7.40
CA ASN A 254 0.96 -9.14 6.40
C ASN A 254 -0.40 -9.80 6.12
N ARG A 255 -1.24 -10.01 7.15
CA ARG A 255 -2.62 -10.49 6.96
C ARG A 255 -3.44 -9.52 6.12
N ASN A 256 -3.31 -8.22 6.35
CA ASN A 256 -4.00 -7.19 5.58
C ASN A 256 -3.49 -7.11 4.13
N ILE A 257 -2.18 -7.21 3.90
CA ILE A 257 -1.58 -7.30 2.56
C ILE A 257 -2.12 -8.53 1.81
N GLN A 258 -2.21 -9.69 2.47
CA GLN A 258 -2.78 -10.89 1.86
C GLN A 258 -4.26 -10.76 1.51
N LYS A 259 -5.06 -10.09 2.35
CA LYS A 259 -6.46 -9.77 2.05
C LYS A 259 -6.55 -8.83 0.83
N ALA A 260 -5.73 -7.77 0.79
CA ALA A 260 -5.67 -6.84 -0.34
C ALA A 260 -5.27 -7.55 -1.65
N ASN A 261 -4.24 -8.41 -1.62
CA ASN A 261 -3.81 -9.17 -2.79
C ASN A 261 -4.88 -10.13 -3.31
N ARG A 262 -5.70 -10.74 -2.44
CA ARG A 262 -6.86 -11.54 -2.86
C ARG A 262 -7.85 -10.70 -3.66
N LEU A 263 -8.23 -9.54 -3.13
CA LEU A 263 -9.14 -8.61 -3.82
C LEU A 263 -8.58 -8.15 -5.17
N ILE A 264 -7.27 -7.86 -5.25
CA ILE A 264 -6.61 -7.47 -6.51
C ILE A 264 -6.72 -8.58 -7.56
N ARG A 265 -6.51 -9.84 -7.19
CA ARG A 265 -6.62 -10.99 -8.11
C ARG A 265 -8.06 -11.15 -8.61
N GLU A 266 -9.04 -11.03 -7.72
CA GLU A 266 -10.46 -11.12 -8.07
C GLU A 266 -10.87 -10.03 -9.07
N ILE A 267 -10.46 -8.77 -8.81
CA ILE A 267 -10.69 -7.65 -9.72
C ILE A 267 -10.06 -7.91 -11.09
N ARG A 268 -8.80 -8.38 -11.15
CA ARG A 268 -8.12 -8.72 -12.41
C ARG A 268 -8.86 -9.83 -13.17
N ALA A 269 -9.35 -10.85 -12.48
CA ALA A 269 -10.12 -11.93 -13.11
C ALA A 269 -11.43 -11.41 -13.70
N GLN A 270 -12.15 -10.52 -12.99
CA GLN A 270 -13.36 -9.88 -13.51
C GLN A 270 -13.08 -9.00 -14.74
N ILE A 271 -11.99 -8.23 -14.74
CA ILE A 271 -11.54 -7.46 -15.91
C ILE A 271 -11.24 -8.39 -17.10
N GLY A 272 -10.63 -9.55 -16.86
CA GLY A 272 -10.38 -10.56 -17.89
C GLY A 272 -11.68 -11.05 -18.55
N LYS A 273 -12.65 -11.48 -17.73
CA LYS A 273 -13.97 -11.90 -18.20
C LYS A 273 -14.70 -10.81 -18.98
N LEU A 274 -14.63 -9.57 -18.50
CA LEU A 274 -15.24 -8.42 -19.19
C LEU A 274 -14.59 -8.19 -20.58
N LYS A 275 -13.26 -8.33 -20.68
CA LYS A 275 -12.57 -8.22 -21.98
C LYS A 275 -12.97 -9.32 -22.96
N GLU A 276 -13.10 -10.56 -22.48
CA GLU A 276 -13.58 -11.68 -23.29
C GLU A 276 -15.00 -11.42 -23.78
N TRP A 277 -15.91 -11.03 -22.88
CA TRP A 277 -17.29 -10.69 -23.21
C TRP A 277 -17.39 -9.53 -24.21
N ILE A 278 -16.64 -8.44 -24.02
CA ILE A 278 -16.56 -7.33 -24.99
C ILE A 278 -16.07 -7.84 -26.36
N GLY A 279 -15.07 -8.72 -26.37
CA GLY A 279 -14.55 -9.33 -27.60
C GLY A 279 -15.59 -10.19 -28.33
N GLU A 280 -16.39 -10.96 -27.60
CA GLU A 280 -17.53 -11.71 -28.15
C GLU A 280 -18.62 -10.80 -28.72
N LEU A 281 -18.91 -9.69 -28.02
CA LEU A 281 -19.91 -8.71 -28.43
C LEU A 281 -19.51 -7.99 -29.74
N PHE A 282 -18.23 -7.66 -29.91
CA PHE A 282 -17.72 -7.12 -31.18
C PHE A 282 -17.82 -8.14 -32.33
N LYS A 283 -17.48 -9.41 -32.10
CA LYS A 283 -17.66 -10.47 -33.10
C LYS A 283 -19.13 -10.63 -33.51
N ALA A 284 -20.03 -10.64 -32.54
CA ALA A 284 -21.48 -10.74 -32.80
C ALA A 284 -22.00 -9.54 -33.64
N ARG A 285 -21.47 -8.34 -33.38
CA ARG A 285 -21.81 -7.13 -34.14
C ARG A 285 -21.29 -7.16 -35.57
N GLU A 286 -20.11 -7.71 -35.82
CA GLU A 286 -19.57 -7.91 -37.18
C GLU A 286 -20.42 -8.88 -38.01
N THR A 287 -21.14 -9.81 -37.36
CA THR A 287 -22.01 -10.79 -38.02
C THR A 287 -23.49 -10.38 -38.13
N ALA A 288 -23.88 -9.23 -37.58
CA ALA A 288 -25.28 -8.77 -37.57
C ALA A 288 -25.60 -7.89 -38.80
N PRO A 289 -26.81 -8.01 -39.41
CA PRO A 289 -27.17 -7.22 -40.58
C PRO A 289 -27.27 -5.72 -40.26
N GLU A 290 -26.77 -4.88 -41.19
CA GLU A 290 -26.71 -3.43 -41.06
C GLU A 290 -28.08 -2.79 -40.75
N GLN A 291 -28.16 -2.09 -39.61
CA GLN A 291 -29.24 -1.16 -39.31
C GLN A 291 -28.71 0.28 -39.30
N THR A 292 -29.52 1.17 -39.88
CA THR A 292 -29.29 2.60 -40.11
C THR A 292 -28.97 3.41 -38.84
N PRO A 293 -28.21 4.53 -38.96
CA PRO A 293 -27.56 5.17 -37.84
C PRO A 293 -28.54 5.99 -37.00
N GLN A 294 -28.88 5.46 -35.82
CA GLN A 294 -29.42 6.27 -34.73
C GLN A 294 -28.28 7.03 -34.03
N SER A 295 -28.61 8.16 -33.43
CA SER A 295 -27.78 9.05 -32.60
C SER A 295 -26.62 8.31 -31.93
N PRO A 296 -25.39 8.87 -31.86
CA PRO A 296 -24.27 8.15 -31.24
C PRO A 296 -24.64 7.76 -29.81
N GLY A 297 -24.89 6.47 -29.59
CA GLY A 297 -25.32 5.96 -28.29
C GLY A 297 -24.34 6.38 -27.19
N LEU A 298 -24.81 6.49 -25.95
CA LEU A 298 -23.96 6.93 -24.83
C LEU A 298 -22.64 6.13 -24.74
N ALA A 299 -22.67 4.84 -25.08
CA ALA A 299 -21.48 4.01 -25.22
C ALA A 299 -20.44 4.58 -26.21
N ASN A 300 -20.86 5.08 -27.38
CA ASN A 300 -19.98 5.73 -28.34
C ASN A 300 -19.41 7.04 -27.79
N LEU A 301 -20.21 7.84 -27.09
CA LEU A 301 -19.75 9.08 -26.46
C LEU A 301 -18.74 8.81 -25.33
N LEU A 302 -18.96 7.78 -24.53
CA LEU A 302 -18.02 7.34 -23.48
C LEU A 302 -16.72 6.75 -24.07
N MET A 303 -16.80 6.00 -25.17
CA MET A 303 -15.60 5.54 -25.88
C MET A 303 -14.83 6.71 -26.51
N LYS A 304 -15.54 7.72 -27.01
CA LYS A 304 -14.94 8.95 -27.51
C LYS A 304 -14.26 9.75 -26.41
N TYR A 305 -14.86 9.84 -25.23
CA TYR A 305 -14.23 10.42 -24.05
C TYR A 305 -12.85 9.78 -23.77
N LEU A 306 -12.75 8.44 -23.82
CA LEU A 306 -11.46 7.75 -23.65
C LEU A 306 -10.43 8.17 -24.70
N SER A 307 -10.85 8.34 -25.96
CA SER A 307 -9.96 8.80 -27.02
C SER A 307 -9.42 10.21 -26.75
N VAL A 308 -10.28 11.11 -26.29
CA VAL A 308 -9.92 12.50 -25.93
C VAL A 308 -8.96 12.53 -24.75
N GLN A 309 -9.20 11.71 -23.72
CA GLN A 309 -8.30 11.63 -22.56
C GLN A 309 -6.95 11.02 -22.93
N ARG A 310 -6.93 10.00 -23.79
CA ARG A 310 -5.70 9.39 -24.31
C ARG A 310 -4.87 10.38 -25.12
N GLU A 311 -5.49 11.27 -25.88
CA GLU A 311 -4.78 12.29 -26.62
C GLU A 311 -4.19 13.36 -25.69
N LYS A 312 -4.98 13.83 -24.71
CA LYS A 312 -4.50 14.78 -23.67
C LYS A 312 -3.38 14.21 -22.82
N SER A 313 -3.32 12.90 -22.63
CA SER A 313 -2.30 12.24 -21.80
C SER A 313 -0.93 12.11 -22.48
N ARG A 314 -0.84 12.27 -23.81
CA ARG A 314 0.41 12.12 -24.58
C ARG A 314 1.55 13.04 -24.12
N LYS A 315 1.23 14.18 -23.51
CA LYS A 315 2.20 15.13 -22.96
C LYS A 315 2.84 14.72 -21.64
N TYR A 316 2.38 13.64 -21.01
CA TYR A 316 2.86 13.16 -19.72
C TYR A 316 3.71 11.89 -19.84
N SER A 317 4.40 11.50 -18.76
CA SER A 317 5.26 10.30 -18.73
C SER A 317 4.48 9.01 -18.99
N GLN A 318 5.15 7.97 -19.49
CA GLN A 318 4.51 6.68 -19.78
C GLN A 318 3.86 6.04 -18.54
N SER A 319 4.45 6.23 -17.35
CA SER A 319 3.88 5.74 -16.09
C SER A 319 2.56 6.45 -15.76
N TRP A 320 2.54 7.79 -15.87
CA TRP A 320 1.34 8.59 -15.66
C TRP A 320 0.24 8.23 -16.67
N GLN A 321 0.60 8.06 -17.94
CA GLN A 321 -0.34 7.64 -19.00
C GLN A 321 -1.00 6.29 -18.68
N ARG A 322 -0.24 5.31 -18.16
CA ARG A 322 -0.76 3.98 -17.80
C ARG A 322 -1.70 4.06 -16.60
N GLN A 323 -1.32 4.79 -15.55
CA GLN A 323 -2.15 4.96 -14.36
C GLN A 323 -3.45 5.70 -14.70
N HIS A 324 -3.34 6.84 -15.38
CA HIS A 324 -4.52 7.59 -15.80
C HIS A 324 -5.40 6.81 -16.76
N ALA A 325 -4.86 6.06 -17.73
CA ALA A 325 -5.67 5.23 -18.61
C ALA A 325 -6.46 4.16 -17.83
N ALA A 326 -5.87 3.57 -16.79
CA ALA A 326 -6.58 2.61 -15.93
C ALA A 326 -7.70 3.27 -15.14
N ASP A 327 -7.47 4.47 -14.61
CA ASP A 327 -8.49 5.23 -13.86
C ASP A 327 -9.64 5.68 -14.78
N GLU A 328 -9.34 6.19 -15.98
CA GLU A 328 -10.36 6.54 -16.98
C GLU A 328 -11.19 5.32 -17.42
N LEU A 329 -10.57 4.15 -17.58
CA LEU A 329 -11.29 2.91 -17.88
C LEU A 329 -12.22 2.48 -16.75
N LYS A 330 -11.81 2.63 -15.48
CA LYS A 330 -12.69 2.37 -14.33
C LYS A 330 -13.88 3.33 -14.32
N THR A 331 -13.65 4.62 -14.59
CA THR A 331 -14.71 5.62 -14.69
C THR A 331 -15.73 5.24 -15.77
N ILE A 332 -15.27 4.78 -16.93
CA ILE A 332 -16.17 4.39 -18.02
C ILE A 332 -16.89 3.07 -17.73
N ALA A 333 -16.23 2.09 -17.13
CA ALA A 333 -16.88 0.85 -16.73
C ALA A 333 -18.00 1.10 -15.69
N ALA A 334 -17.74 1.95 -14.70
CA ALA A 334 -18.75 2.37 -13.73
C ALA A 334 -19.94 3.09 -14.42
N ALA A 335 -19.64 4.02 -15.33
CA ALA A 335 -20.65 4.73 -16.11
C ALA A 335 -21.52 3.78 -16.95
N VAL A 336 -20.91 2.85 -17.67
CA VAL A 336 -21.63 1.88 -18.53
C VAL A 336 -22.51 0.95 -17.69
N ASN A 337 -22.00 0.44 -16.55
CA ASN A 337 -22.79 -0.40 -15.66
C ASN A 337 -23.99 0.36 -15.11
N TYR A 338 -23.79 1.58 -14.62
CA TYR A 338 -24.88 2.41 -14.11
C TYR A 338 -25.94 2.66 -15.17
N LEU A 339 -25.53 3.09 -16.38
CA LEU A 339 -26.45 3.33 -17.50
C LEU A 339 -27.23 2.06 -17.89
N SER A 340 -26.56 0.90 -17.91
CA SER A 340 -27.18 -0.39 -18.23
C SER A 340 -28.18 -0.84 -17.16
N GLU A 341 -27.84 -0.70 -15.88
CA GLU A 341 -28.72 -1.07 -14.75
C GLU A 341 -29.99 -0.21 -14.71
N HIS A 342 -29.88 1.07 -15.11
CA HIS A 342 -30.98 2.03 -15.10
C HIS A 342 -31.70 2.16 -16.45
N GLY A 343 -31.30 1.37 -17.46
CA GLY A 343 -31.90 1.40 -18.79
C GLY A 343 -31.74 2.73 -19.54
N ILE A 344 -30.68 3.49 -19.25
CA ILE A 344 -30.40 4.79 -19.87
C ILE A 344 -29.52 4.59 -21.10
N SER A 345 -30.07 4.86 -22.27
CA SER A 345 -29.46 4.52 -23.56
C SER A 345 -29.00 5.74 -24.36
N ASN A 346 -29.62 6.90 -24.13
CA ASN A 346 -29.37 8.12 -24.88
C ASN A 346 -29.24 9.36 -23.99
N LEU A 347 -28.80 10.47 -24.60
CA LEU A 347 -28.48 11.71 -23.91
C LEU A 347 -29.68 12.33 -23.19
N ASP A 348 -30.87 12.27 -23.81
CA ASP A 348 -32.09 12.84 -23.28
C ASP A 348 -32.58 12.07 -22.04
N GLU A 349 -32.48 10.73 -22.07
CA GLU A 349 -32.75 9.87 -20.92
C GLU A 349 -31.78 10.15 -19.74
N LEU A 350 -30.50 10.39 -20.05
CA LEU A 350 -29.51 10.75 -19.02
C LEU A 350 -29.83 12.10 -18.37
N ASP A 351 -30.19 13.11 -19.17
CA ASP A 351 -30.56 14.44 -18.66
C ASP A 351 -31.86 14.41 -17.86
N ALA A 352 -32.87 13.67 -18.34
CA ALA A 352 -34.13 13.48 -17.64
C ALA A 352 -33.93 12.79 -16.29
N SER A 353 -33.11 11.74 -16.25
CA SER A 353 -32.74 11.04 -15.01
C SER A 353 -32.02 11.97 -14.04
N LEU A 354 -31.00 12.70 -14.50
CA LEU A 354 -30.25 13.65 -13.67
C LEU A 354 -31.15 14.76 -13.10
N SER A 355 -32.05 15.33 -13.91
CA SER A 355 -33.00 16.34 -13.44
C SER A 355 -33.92 15.76 -12.37
N SER A 356 -34.53 14.60 -12.63
CA SER A 356 -35.48 13.97 -11.71
C SER A 356 -34.85 13.66 -10.34
N VAL A 357 -33.66 13.06 -10.31
CA VAL A 357 -32.97 12.72 -9.07
C VAL A 357 -32.49 13.99 -8.33
N SER A 358 -32.06 15.01 -9.08
CA SER A 358 -31.65 16.30 -8.49
C SER A 358 -32.84 17.04 -7.85
N ASP A 359 -33.99 17.06 -8.51
CA ASP A 359 -35.22 17.67 -7.99
C ASP A 359 -35.68 16.95 -6.72
N LYS A 360 -35.62 15.62 -6.70
CA LYS A 360 -35.91 14.80 -5.51
C LYS A 360 -34.98 15.15 -4.34
N ALA A 361 -33.67 15.26 -4.57
CA ALA A 361 -32.70 15.65 -3.55
C ALA A 361 -32.97 17.06 -3.01
N TYR A 362 -33.36 17.99 -3.89
CA TYR A 362 -33.73 19.36 -3.51
C TYR A 362 -34.99 19.38 -2.63
N SER A 363 -36.05 18.67 -3.02
CA SER A 363 -37.29 18.59 -2.24
C SER A 363 -37.08 17.99 -0.85
N ILE A 364 -36.28 16.93 -0.72
CA ILE A 364 -35.95 16.34 0.59
C ILE A 364 -35.22 17.37 1.46
N ARG A 365 -34.24 18.08 0.91
CA ARG A 365 -33.48 19.11 1.65
C ARG A 365 -34.38 20.25 2.14
N GLU A 366 -35.30 20.73 1.31
CA GLU A 366 -36.25 21.78 1.69
C GLU A 366 -37.23 21.29 2.78
N GLY A 367 -37.71 20.04 2.67
CA GLY A 367 -38.52 19.41 3.72
C GLY A 367 -37.78 19.32 5.06
N MET A 368 -36.53 18.85 5.05
CA MET A 368 -35.70 18.75 6.25
C MET A 368 -35.42 20.12 6.90
N LYS A 369 -35.25 21.18 6.09
CA LYS A 369 -35.06 22.55 6.59
C LYS A 369 -36.30 23.07 7.29
N THR A 370 -37.48 22.83 6.70
CA THR A 370 -38.77 23.17 7.32
C THR A 370 -38.97 22.41 8.63
N ALA A 371 -38.68 21.11 8.65
CA ALA A 371 -38.75 20.29 9.87
C ALA A 371 -37.78 20.78 10.95
N GLU A 372 -36.55 21.17 10.58
CA GLU A 372 -35.57 21.74 11.52
C GLU A 372 -36.07 23.00 12.20
N GLN A 373 -36.63 23.91 11.41
CA GLN A 373 -37.14 25.17 11.93
C GLN A 373 -38.28 24.91 12.92
N ARG A 374 -39.19 24.00 12.56
CA ARG A 374 -40.28 23.60 13.45
C ARG A 374 -39.77 22.93 14.73
N MET A 375 -38.77 22.08 14.66
CA MET A 375 -38.15 21.45 15.83
C MET A 375 -37.53 22.48 16.78
N LYS A 376 -36.87 23.53 16.26
CA LYS A 376 -36.32 24.63 17.08
C LYS A 376 -37.42 25.43 17.78
N GLU A 377 -38.53 25.68 17.09
CA GLU A 377 -39.71 26.31 17.69
C GLU A 377 -40.29 25.45 18.81
N LEU A 378 -40.49 24.15 18.56
CA LEU A 378 -41.00 23.20 19.55
C LEU A 378 -40.09 23.11 20.77
N GLN A 379 -38.77 23.08 20.60
CA GLN A 379 -37.80 23.10 21.71
C GLN A 379 -38.00 24.31 22.61
N LYS A 380 -38.08 25.51 22.03
CA LYS A 380 -38.33 26.73 22.80
C LYS A 380 -39.70 26.73 23.46
N LEU A 381 -40.75 26.28 22.76
CA LEU A 381 -42.10 26.15 23.32
C LEU A 381 -42.12 25.19 24.53
N MET A 382 -41.43 24.05 24.44
CA MET A 382 -41.31 23.10 25.56
C MET A 382 -40.50 23.68 26.72
N GLU A 383 -39.38 24.34 26.45
CA GLU A 383 -38.54 24.98 27.48
C GLU A 383 -39.31 26.06 28.24
N TYR A 384 -39.85 27.05 27.51
CA TYR A 384 -40.63 28.12 28.13
C TYR A 384 -41.95 27.61 28.71
N GLY A 385 -42.57 26.60 28.10
CA GLY A 385 -43.77 25.98 28.65
C GLY A 385 -43.53 25.31 30.00
N ARG A 386 -42.42 24.59 30.16
CA ARG A 386 -42.00 24.01 31.44
C ARG A 386 -41.66 25.08 32.45
N ASN A 387 -40.86 26.09 32.09
CA ASN A 387 -40.53 27.21 32.98
C ASN A 387 -41.79 27.94 33.47
N TYR A 388 -42.76 28.17 32.58
CA TYR A 388 -44.04 28.77 32.93
C TYR A 388 -44.79 27.92 33.97
N GLN A 389 -44.93 26.60 33.75
CA GLN A 389 -45.61 25.71 34.69
C GLN A 389 -44.88 25.59 36.03
N THR A 390 -43.56 25.44 36.01
CA THR A 390 -42.73 25.26 37.21
C THR A 390 -42.74 26.49 38.12
N TYR A 391 -42.65 27.70 37.54
CA TYR A 391 -42.50 28.93 38.31
C TYR A 391 -43.81 29.72 38.50
N LYS A 392 -44.92 29.29 37.87
CA LYS A 392 -46.24 29.92 38.05
C LYS A 392 -46.66 30.04 39.52
N PRO A 393 -46.50 29.02 40.39
CA PRO A 393 -46.88 29.16 41.81
C PRO A 393 -46.12 30.29 42.52
N ILE A 394 -44.83 30.48 42.21
CA ILE A 394 -43.98 31.54 42.79
C ILE A 394 -44.46 32.92 42.32
N GLN A 395 -44.84 33.03 41.04
CA GLN A 395 -45.39 34.27 40.51
C GLN A 395 -46.79 34.58 41.07
N ASP A 396 -47.64 33.56 41.25
CA ASP A 396 -48.95 33.72 41.87
C ASP A 396 -48.80 34.20 43.33
N GLU A 397 -47.84 33.64 44.09
CA GLU A 397 -47.49 34.10 45.44
C GLU A 397 -47.00 35.55 45.43
N TYR A 398 -46.05 35.89 44.56
CA TYR A 398 -45.54 37.25 44.40
C TYR A 398 -46.65 38.29 44.14
N ARG A 399 -47.64 37.94 43.31
CA ARG A 399 -48.81 38.80 42.99
C ARG A 399 -49.77 38.98 44.15
N GLN A 400 -49.79 38.07 45.12
CA GLN A 400 -50.68 38.14 46.28
C GLN A 400 -50.11 38.99 47.43
N ILE A 401 -48.81 39.29 47.43
CA ILE A 401 -48.17 40.10 48.48
C ILE A 401 -48.57 41.58 48.33
N ARG A 402 -49.40 42.08 49.26
CA ARG A 402 -49.91 43.47 49.22
C ARG A 402 -48.96 44.53 49.78
N TRP A 403 -47.99 44.14 50.62
CA TRP A 403 -47.07 45.07 51.28
C TRP A 403 -45.78 45.22 50.48
N LYS A 404 -45.54 46.41 49.92
CA LYS A 404 -44.42 46.70 49.00
C LYS A 404 -43.06 46.25 49.52
N GLY A 405 -42.71 46.55 50.76
CA GLY A 405 -41.42 46.15 51.35
C GLY A 405 -41.25 44.63 51.56
N LYS A 406 -42.35 43.87 51.75
CA LYS A 406 -42.30 42.40 51.78
C LYS A 406 -42.23 41.82 50.37
N GLN A 407 -42.93 42.44 49.43
CA GLN A 407 -42.93 42.07 48.02
C GLN A 407 -41.55 42.23 47.39
N GLU A 408 -40.85 43.34 47.66
CA GLU A 408 -39.48 43.58 47.18
C GLU A 408 -38.48 42.57 47.74
N LYS A 409 -38.56 42.25 49.04
CA LYS A 409 -37.71 41.21 49.66
C LYS A 409 -37.96 39.82 49.07
N PHE A 410 -39.22 39.48 48.79
CA PHE A 410 -39.57 38.23 48.11
C PHE A 410 -39.03 38.21 46.67
N ALA A 411 -39.17 39.32 45.95
CA ALA A 411 -38.64 39.46 44.59
C ALA A 411 -37.13 39.27 44.53
N GLU A 412 -36.39 39.86 45.47
CA GLU A 412 -34.93 39.72 45.52
C GLU A 412 -34.53 38.28 45.86
N ALA A 413 -35.22 37.63 46.81
CA ALA A 413 -34.95 36.25 47.20
C ALA A 413 -35.29 35.21 46.11
N ARG A 414 -36.27 35.49 45.24
CA ARG A 414 -36.74 34.62 44.15
C ARG A 414 -36.48 35.19 42.76
N ARG A 415 -35.45 36.05 42.66
CA ARG A 415 -35.19 36.87 41.47
C ARG A 415 -34.98 36.03 40.22
N ALA A 416 -34.27 34.90 40.34
CA ALA A 416 -33.99 34.01 39.23
C ALA A 416 -35.28 33.35 38.70
N GLU A 417 -36.10 32.81 39.59
CA GLU A 417 -37.36 32.14 39.25
C GLU A 417 -38.38 33.08 38.62
N LEU A 418 -38.53 34.30 39.18
CA LEU A 418 -39.41 35.32 38.62
C LEU A 418 -38.93 35.77 37.23
N THR A 419 -37.61 35.95 37.05
CA THR A 419 -37.04 36.30 35.73
C THR A 419 -37.29 35.21 34.68
N LEU A 420 -37.13 33.94 35.05
CA LEU A 420 -37.41 32.80 34.17
C LEU A 420 -38.89 32.69 33.83
N TRP A 421 -39.78 32.94 34.80
CA TRP A 421 -41.22 32.97 34.57
C TRP A 421 -41.64 34.12 33.65
N ASP A 422 -41.14 35.33 33.87
CA ASP A 422 -41.45 36.50 33.03
C ASP A 422 -40.93 36.34 31.59
N ALA A 423 -39.75 35.75 31.42
CA ALA A 423 -39.23 35.39 30.10
C ALA A 423 -40.12 34.37 29.40
N ALA A 424 -40.55 33.33 30.12
CA ALA A 424 -41.47 32.30 29.61
C ALA A 424 -42.84 32.86 29.24
N ASN A 425 -43.44 33.67 30.11
CA ASN A 425 -44.73 34.30 29.87
C ASN A 425 -44.68 35.18 28.61
N ARG A 426 -43.66 36.03 28.47
CA ARG A 426 -43.49 36.86 27.27
C ARG A 426 -43.31 36.04 25.99
N TYR A 427 -42.48 35.00 26.04
CA TYR A 427 -42.24 34.15 24.87
C TYR A 427 -43.51 33.42 24.43
N LEU A 428 -44.23 32.81 25.37
CA LEU A 428 -45.46 32.06 25.09
C LEU A 428 -46.56 32.96 24.56
N HIS A 429 -46.74 34.17 25.12
CA HIS A 429 -47.71 35.15 24.61
C HIS A 429 -47.41 35.58 23.17
N ALA A 430 -46.13 35.67 22.77
CA ALA A 430 -45.76 36.06 21.42
C ALA A 430 -45.89 34.94 20.38
N HIS A 431 -45.87 33.66 20.81
CA HIS A 431 -45.80 32.50 19.91
C HIS A 431 -47.01 31.57 19.98
N LEU A 432 -47.99 31.86 20.83
CA LEU A 432 -49.24 31.11 20.93
C LEU A 432 -50.45 32.02 20.65
N PRO A 433 -51.54 31.47 20.07
CA PRO A 433 -52.79 32.20 19.92
C PRO A 433 -53.31 32.73 21.26
N GLU A 434 -54.01 33.87 21.22
CA GLU A 434 -54.65 34.42 22.41
C GLU A 434 -55.68 33.41 22.99
N GLY A 435 -55.68 33.26 24.31
CA GLY A 435 -56.66 32.42 25.02
C GLY A 435 -56.28 30.95 25.24
N VAL A 436 -55.03 30.53 24.97
CA VAL A 436 -54.55 29.18 25.33
C VAL A 436 -54.55 28.98 26.86
N LYS A 437 -55.51 28.19 27.37
CA LYS A 437 -55.68 27.93 28.81
C LYS A 437 -54.74 26.85 29.35
N THR A 438 -54.38 25.87 28.52
CA THR A 438 -53.51 24.74 28.89
C THR A 438 -52.40 24.59 27.86
N LEU A 439 -51.16 24.51 28.33
CA LEU A 439 -49.99 24.36 27.45
C LEU A 439 -49.88 22.90 26.98
N PRO A 440 -49.93 22.61 25.67
CA PRO A 440 -49.94 21.25 25.14
C PRO A 440 -48.52 20.66 25.03
N ILE A 441 -47.75 20.68 26.13
CA ILE A 441 -46.34 20.25 26.15
C ILE A 441 -46.18 18.80 25.66
N SER A 442 -47.06 17.88 26.08
CA SER A 442 -47.01 16.49 25.63
C SER A 442 -47.29 16.33 24.12
N ALA A 443 -48.12 17.20 23.53
CA ALA A 443 -48.35 17.19 22.09
C ALA A 443 -47.12 17.71 21.33
N TRP A 444 -46.47 18.76 21.84
CA TRP A 444 -45.20 19.27 21.28
C TRP A 444 -44.08 18.23 21.36
N GLU A 445 -43.98 17.46 22.45
CA GLU A 445 -43.01 16.37 22.59
C GLU A 445 -43.26 15.26 21.57
N LYS A 446 -44.53 14.87 21.35
CA LYS A 446 -44.91 13.90 20.32
C LYS A 446 -44.57 14.40 18.92
N GLU A 447 -44.91 15.64 18.60
CA GLU A 447 -44.59 16.28 17.31
C GLU A 447 -43.07 16.33 17.09
N TYR A 448 -42.31 16.76 18.09
CA TYR A 448 -40.85 16.82 18.04
C TYR A 448 -40.23 15.44 17.79
N THR A 449 -40.73 14.41 18.47
CA THR A 449 -40.24 13.03 18.32
C THR A 449 -40.56 12.48 16.93
N ALA A 450 -41.76 12.76 16.41
CA ALA A 450 -42.14 12.38 15.05
C ALA A 450 -41.28 13.08 13.99
N LEU A 451 -41.08 14.41 14.11
CA LEU A 451 -40.21 15.18 13.22
C LEU A 451 -38.76 14.71 13.28
N LYS A 452 -38.26 14.35 14.47
CA LYS A 452 -36.91 13.80 14.62
C LYS A 452 -36.76 12.47 13.85
N ALA A 453 -37.71 11.54 14.03
CA ALA A 453 -37.69 10.26 13.33
C ALA A 453 -37.83 10.43 11.81
N GLN A 454 -38.70 11.35 11.36
CA GLN A 454 -38.84 11.70 9.95
C GLN A 454 -37.51 12.22 9.37
N ARG A 455 -36.83 13.14 10.06
CA ARG A 455 -35.55 13.70 9.58
C ARG A 455 -34.43 12.67 9.54
N GLU A 456 -34.40 11.73 10.48
CA GLU A 456 -33.42 10.62 10.46
C GLU A 456 -33.63 9.74 9.21
N ALA A 457 -34.88 9.41 8.86
CA ALA A 457 -35.21 8.67 7.65
C ALA A 457 -34.96 9.46 6.35
N GLU A 458 -35.32 10.74 6.33
CA GLU A 458 -35.06 11.65 5.20
C GLU A 458 -33.56 11.87 4.97
N TYR A 459 -32.75 11.88 6.04
CA TYR A 459 -31.30 12.02 5.93
C TYR A 459 -30.66 10.83 5.21
N GLU A 460 -31.02 9.59 5.57
CA GLU A 460 -30.52 8.40 4.88
C GLU A 460 -30.98 8.39 3.40
N THR A 461 -32.24 8.74 3.14
CA THR A 461 -32.75 8.86 1.77
C THR A 461 -32.02 9.94 0.96
N LEU A 462 -31.74 11.09 1.57
CA LEU A 462 -31.00 12.20 0.93
C LEU A 462 -29.55 11.80 0.63
N LYS A 463 -28.93 11.04 1.51
CA LYS A 463 -27.56 10.54 1.34
C LYS A 463 -27.46 9.63 0.12
N ASP A 464 -28.39 8.69 -0.03
CA ASP A 464 -28.43 7.79 -1.19
C ASP A 464 -28.76 8.56 -2.47
N THR A 465 -29.78 9.43 -2.43
CA THR A 465 -30.16 10.27 -3.59
C THR A 465 -29.00 11.18 -4.02
N ARG A 466 -28.20 11.72 -3.09
CA ARG A 466 -27.01 12.52 -3.41
C ARG A 466 -25.89 11.72 -4.04
N ALA A 467 -25.70 10.47 -3.62
CA ALA A 467 -24.73 9.57 -4.24
C ALA A 467 -25.13 9.30 -5.69
N GLU A 468 -26.42 9.09 -5.94
CA GLU A 468 -26.99 8.91 -7.28
C GLU A 468 -26.81 10.15 -8.17
N VAL A 469 -27.14 11.36 -7.67
CA VAL A 469 -26.86 12.62 -8.39
C VAL A 469 -25.38 12.75 -8.74
N ALA A 470 -24.49 12.46 -7.78
CA ALA A 470 -23.05 12.56 -8.00
C ALA A 470 -22.56 11.59 -9.08
N GLU A 471 -23.15 10.40 -9.17
CA GLU A 471 -22.80 9.42 -10.20
C GLU A 471 -23.28 9.86 -11.58
N LEU A 472 -24.56 10.26 -11.71
CA LEU A 472 -25.12 10.81 -12.94
C LEU A 472 -24.35 12.04 -13.44
N GLN A 473 -23.92 12.93 -12.54
CA GLN A 473 -23.10 14.10 -12.89
C GLN A 473 -21.70 13.71 -13.41
N LYS A 474 -21.07 12.67 -12.86
CA LYS A 474 -19.78 12.16 -13.39
C LYS A 474 -19.96 11.62 -14.81
N ILE A 475 -21.02 10.85 -15.04
CA ILE A 475 -21.35 10.29 -16.36
C ILE A 475 -21.59 11.43 -17.34
N ARG A 476 -22.44 12.40 -16.97
CA ARG A 476 -22.72 13.57 -17.79
C ARG A 476 -21.46 14.37 -18.14
N LYS A 477 -20.56 14.58 -17.17
CA LYS A 477 -19.28 15.27 -17.40
C LYS A 477 -18.41 14.54 -18.43
N CYS A 478 -18.37 13.20 -18.40
CA CYS A 478 -17.63 12.42 -19.40
C CYS A 478 -18.23 12.63 -20.80
N VAL A 479 -19.56 12.58 -20.89
CA VAL A 479 -20.30 12.81 -22.14
C VAL A 479 -20.09 14.24 -22.66
N ASP A 480 -20.17 15.27 -21.82
CA ASP A 480 -19.93 16.66 -22.20
C ASP A 480 -18.52 16.88 -22.76
N ILE A 481 -17.50 16.22 -22.17
CA ILE A 481 -16.13 16.28 -22.68
C ILE A 481 -16.04 15.65 -24.08
N ALA A 482 -16.76 14.56 -24.32
CA ALA A 482 -16.82 13.92 -25.64
C ALA A 482 -17.55 14.80 -26.66
N LEU A 483 -18.66 15.43 -26.29
CA LEU A 483 -19.44 16.33 -27.15
C LEU A 483 -18.67 17.61 -27.49
N ARG A 484 -17.93 18.19 -26.53
CA ARG A 484 -17.11 19.40 -26.76
C ARG A 484 -15.94 19.15 -27.72
N ALA A 485 -15.50 17.91 -27.88
CA ALA A 485 -14.41 17.55 -28.81
C ALA A 485 -14.80 17.70 -30.29
N ASP A 486 -16.11 17.71 -30.62
CA ASP A 486 -16.61 17.91 -31.99
C ASP A 486 -16.90 19.36 -32.36
N GLN A 487 -16.85 20.29 -31.39
CA GLN A 487 -17.15 21.69 -31.68
C GLN A 487 -15.95 22.38 -32.35
N PRO A 488 -16.15 23.08 -33.49
CA PRO A 488 -15.09 23.86 -34.12
C PRO A 488 -14.54 24.91 -33.15
N ALA A 489 -13.23 25.17 -33.23
CA ALA A 489 -12.47 25.99 -32.28
C ALA A 489 -13.04 27.41 -32.03
N GLN A 490 -13.86 27.94 -32.95
CA GLN A 490 -14.55 29.22 -32.79
C GLN A 490 -15.70 29.20 -31.77
N THR A 491 -16.33 28.05 -31.52
CA THR A 491 -17.44 27.94 -30.55
C THR A 491 -16.94 27.81 -29.11
N GLN A 492 -15.78 27.17 -28.91
CA GLN A 492 -15.15 26.97 -27.59
C GLN A 492 -14.73 28.29 -26.89
N SER A 493 -14.47 29.35 -27.65
CA SER A 493 -14.14 30.67 -27.09
C SER A 493 -15.36 31.47 -26.64
N ARG A 494 -16.54 31.23 -27.25
CA ARG A 494 -17.80 31.88 -26.90
C ARG A 494 -18.39 31.32 -25.59
N THR A 495 -18.34 30.01 -25.37
CA THR A 495 -18.86 29.36 -24.16
C THR A 495 -18.05 29.72 -22.91
N LYS A 496 -16.72 29.86 -23.03
CA LYS A 496 -15.85 30.34 -21.95
C LYS A 496 -16.15 31.77 -21.50
N ARG A 497 -16.70 32.61 -22.37
CA ARG A 497 -17.11 33.98 -22.03
C ARG A 497 -18.45 34.02 -21.29
N GLN A 498 -19.37 33.10 -21.60
CA GLN A 498 -20.68 33.04 -20.93
C GLN A 498 -20.65 32.37 -19.55
N GLU A 499 -19.75 31.41 -19.31
CA GLU A 499 -19.57 30.78 -17.98
C GLU A 499 -18.87 31.70 -16.95
N GLN A 500 -18.27 32.83 -17.38
CA GLN A 500 -17.71 33.84 -16.47
C GLN A 500 -18.70 34.95 -16.09
N GLU A 501 -19.88 34.99 -16.73
CA GLU A 501 -20.90 36.04 -16.55
C GLU A 501 -22.21 35.53 -15.90
N ARG A 502 -22.23 34.27 -15.41
CA ARG A 502 -23.31 33.70 -14.57
C ARG A 502 -22.72 33.10 -13.30
#